data_AF-A0A842SAM8-F1
#
_entry.id   AF-A0A842SAM8-F1
#
_cell.length_a   1.000
_cell.length_b   1.000
_cell.length_c   1.000
_cell.angle_alpha   90.00
_cell.angle_beta   90.00
_cell.angle_gamma   90.00
#
_symmetry.space_group_name_H-M   'P 1'
#
loop_
_entity.id
_entity.type
_entity.pdbx_description
1 polymer ?
#
loop_
_entity_poly.entity_id
_entity_poly.type
_entity_poly.pdbx_seq_one_letter_code
_entity_poly.pdbx_strand_id
1 'polypeptide(L)'
;MVRVSGGDGSCLEKAIIIEDCDNSVGVHEEYNVIKKRFGEYKLLKQMLIKECDKIYDFLTLKVDNEEKKLYFEITNFFGKF
;
A
#
# COMPACT_ATOMS: atom_id res chain seq x y z
N MET A 1 -13.27 -1.43 -11.68
CA MET A 1 -12.09 -2.33 -11.65
C MET A 1 -11.02 -1.57 -10.91
N VAL A 2 -10.38 -2.17 -9.90
CA VAL A 2 -9.36 -1.47 -9.10
C VAL A 2 -8.23 -1.03 -10.01
N ARG A 3 -7.82 0.24 -9.92
CA ARG A 3 -6.69 0.76 -10.68
C ARG A 3 -5.47 0.82 -9.77
N VAL A 4 -4.38 0.18 -10.20
CA VAL A 4 -3.08 0.23 -9.54
C VAL A 4 -2.10 0.97 -10.44
N SER A 5 -1.47 2.03 -9.93
CA SER A 5 -0.51 2.86 -10.66
C SER A 5 0.54 3.46 -9.73
N GLY A 6 1.25 4.51 -10.15
CA GLY A 6 2.28 5.17 -9.34
C GLY A 6 3.66 4.51 -9.47
N GLY A 7 4.43 4.51 -8.38
CA GLY A 7 5.81 4.02 -8.33
C GLY A 7 5.98 2.64 -7.71
N ASP A 8 7.20 2.37 -7.22
CA ASP A 8 7.57 1.09 -6.59
C ASP A 8 7.22 1.01 -5.10
N GLY A 9 6.75 2.09 -4.49
CA GLY A 9 6.39 2.17 -3.09
C GLY A 9 7.59 2.29 -2.15
N SER A 10 8.80 2.58 -2.63
CA SER A 10 10.01 2.68 -1.77
C SER A 10 10.06 3.95 -0.92
N CYS A 11 9.31 4.99 -1.29
CA CYS A 11 9.15 6.25 -0.56
C CYS A 11 7.79 6.88 -0.93
N LEU A 12 7.42 7.99 -0.26
CA LEU A 12 6.15 8.69 -0.49
C LEU A 12 6.02 9.19 -1.95
N GLU A 13 7.10 9.72 -2.53
CA GLU A 13 7.11 10.22 -3.91
C GLU A 13 6.95 9.10 -4.96
N LYS A 14 7.27 7.87 -4.57
CA LYS A 14 7.14 6.67 -5.39
C LYS A 14 6.01 5.77 -4.90
N ALA A 15 5.06 6.27 -4.12
CA ALA A 15 3.98 5.45 -3.57
C ALA A 15 3.23 4.68 -4.66
N ILE A 16 2.73 3.49 -4.30
CA ILE A 16 1.83 2.71 -5.14
C ILE A 16 0.44 3.30 -4.96
N ILE A 17 -0.17 3.76 -6.04
CA ILE A 17 -1.47 4.44 -5.99
C ILE A 17 -2.56 3.40 -6.27
N ILE A 18 -3.55 3.31 -5.38
CA ILE A 18 -4.72 2.43 -5.53
C ILE A 18 -6.00 3.29 -5.57
N GLU A 19 -6.80 3.11 -6.62
CA GLU A 19 -7.99 3.93 -6.90
C GLU A 19 -9.16 3.09 -7.42
N ASP A 20 -10.32 3.75 -7.61
CA ASP A 20 -11.55 3.18 -8.17
C ASP A 20 -12.11 2.00 -7.34
N CYS A 21 -12.01 2.12 -6.02
CA CYS A 21 -12.47 1.13 -5.04
C CYS A 21 -12.98 1.77 -3.74
N ASP A 22 -13.68 0.97 -2.93
CA ASP A 22 -13.98 1.26 -1.53
C ASP A 22 -12.85 0.79 -0.61
N ASN A 23 -12.99 1.03 0.70
CA ASN A 23 -11.94 0.71 1.67
C ASN A 23 -11.67 -0.79 1.83
N SER A 24 -12.69 -1.64 1.72
CA SER A 24 -12.51 -3.10 1.81
C SER A 24 -11.74 -3.61 0.59
N VAL A 25 -12.14 -3.17 -0.59
CA VAL A 25 -11.51 -3.56 -1.87
C VAL A 25 -10.10 -2.98 -1.99
N GLY A 26 -9.89 -1.73 -1.58
CA GLY A 26 -8.58 -1.06 -1.61
C GLY A 26 -7.55 -1.78 -0.74
N VAL A 27 -7.88 -2.03 0.53
CA VAL A 27 -7.00 -2.77 1.46
C VAL A 27 -6.72 -4.19 0.94
N HIS A 28 -7.71 -4.87 0.36
CA HIS A 28 -7.47 -6.18 -0.25
C HIS A 28 -6.46 -6.10 -1.40
N GLU A 29 -6.52 -5.06 -2.24
CA GLU A 29 -5.57 -4.91 -3.35
C GLU A 29 -4.15 -4.56 -2.90
N GLU A 30 -3.97 -3.84 -1.78
CA GLU A 30 -2.63 -3.63 -1.19
C GLU A 30 -1.92 -4.96 -0.93
N TYR A 31 -2.60 -5.88 -0.23
CA TYR A 31 -2.05 -7.20 0.06
C TYR A 31 -1.85 -8.04 -1.21
N ASN A 32 -2.72 -7.90 -2.22
CA ASN A 32 -2.51 -8.56 -3.51
C ASN A 32 -1.24 -8.05 -4.21
N VAL A 33 -1.00 -6.74 -4.21
CA VAL A 33 0.23 -6.15 -4.79
C VAL A 33 1.47 -6.68 -4.08
N ILE A 34 1.45 -6.75 -2.75
CA ILE A 34 2.56 -7.28 -1.95
C ILE A 34 2.80 -8.75 -2.27
N LYS A 35 1.76 -9.58 -2.23
CA LYS A 35 1.86 -11.02 -2.49
C LYS A 35 2.33 -11.32 -3.91
N LYS A 36 1.84 -10.58 -4.91
CA LYS A 36 2.30 -10.71 -6.30
C LYS A 36 3.79 -10.36 -6.45
N ARG A 37 4.27 -9.37 -5.68
CA ARG A 37 5.63 -8.86 -5.78
C ARG A 37 6.67 -9.70 -5.02
N PHE A 38 6.32 -10.14 -3.81
CA PHE A 38 7.28 -10.78 -2.89
C PHE A 38 6.97 -12.24 -2.60
N GLY A 39 5.81 -12.76 -3.02
CA GLY A 39 5.38 -14.11 -2.64
C GLY A 39 5.08 -14.18 -1.15
N GLU A 40 5.86 -14.99 -0.43
CA GLU A 40 5.74 -15.14 1.02
C GLU A 40 6.41 -13.98 1.75
N TYR A 41 5.69 -13.37 2.69
CA TYR A 41 6.20 -12.28 3.50
C TYR A 41 5.56 -12.32 4.89
N LYS A 42 6.22 -11.66 5.86
CA LYS A 42 5.64 -11.38 7.17
C LYS A 42 5.41 -9.88 7.31
N LEU A 43 4.18 -9.46 7.58
CA LEU A 43 3.88 -8.09 7.96
C LEU A 43 4.49 -7.82 9.36
N LEU A 44 5.39 -6.84 9.45
CA LEU A 44 6.01 -6.42 10.71
C LEU A 44 5.32 -5.20 11.31
N LYS A 45 4.90 -4.26 10.46
CA LYS A 45 4.23 -3.03 10.87
C LYS A 45 3.29 -2.54 9.77
N GLN A 46 2.15 -1.99 10.15
CA GLN A 46 1.27 -1.21 9.29
C GLN A 46 0.86 0.05 10.05
N MET A 47 0.86 1.21 9.39
CA MET A 47 0.38 2.47 9.96
C MET A 47 -0.11 3.42 8.87
N LEU A 48 -1.05 4.27 9.27
CA LEU A 48 -1.52 5.39 8.45
C LEU A 48 -0.53 6.56 8.55
N ILE A 49 -0.18 7.16 7.42
CA ILE A 49 0.56 8.41 7.32
C ILE A 49 -0.32 9.43 6.61
N LYS A 50 -0.42 10.63 7.19
CA LYS A 50 -1.05 11.77 6.54
C LYS A 50 0.02 12.82 6.25
N GLU A 51 0.23 13.12 4.97
CA GLU A 51 1.19 14.12 4.51
C GLU A 51 0.46 15.07 3.56
N CYS A 52 0.35 16.34 3.96
CA CYS A 52 -0.49 17.34 3.29
C CYS A 52 -1.94 16.82 3.08
N ASP A 53 -2.40 16.78 1.82
CA ASP A 53 -3.74 16.34 1.41
C ASP A 53 -3.79 14.86 1.02
N LYS A 54 -2.69 14.13 1.20
CA LYS A 54 -2.59 12.72 0.83
C LYS A 54 -2.57 11.82 2.05
N ILE A 55 -3.19 10.66 1.89
CA ILE A 55 -3.27 9.62 2.90
C ILE A 55 -2.54 8.40 2.36
N TYR A 56 -1.66 7.85 3.18
CA TYR A 56 -0.87 6.69 2.82
C TYR A 56 -0.97 5.59 3.86
N ASP A 57 -0.97 4.35 3.39
CA ASP A 57 -0.68 3.19 4.21
C ASP A 57 0.80 2.83 4.08
N PHE A 58 1.49 2.80 5.22
CA PHE A 58 2.91 2.44 5.32
C PHE A 58 3.05 1.06 5.94
N LEU A 59 3.65 0.13 5.19
CA LEU A 59 3.87 -1.24 5.60
C LEU A 59 5.37 -1.55 5.68
N THR A 60 5.79 -2.12 6.80
CA THR A 60 7.10 -2.78 6.93
C THR A 60 6.89 -4.29 6.86
N LEU A 61 7.62 -4.95 5.97
CA LEU A 61 7.53 -6.38 5.70
C LEU A 61 8.89 -7.04 5.95
N LYS A 62 8.89 -8.32 6.36
CA LYS A 62 10.05 -9.20 6.28
C LYS A 62 9.88 -10.12 5.08
N VAL A 63 10.83 -10.07 4.15
CA VAL A 63 10.90 -10.89 2.92
C VAL A 63 12.30 -11.48 2.84
N ASP A 64 12.43 -12.81 2.82
CA ASP A 64 13.72 -13.52 2.74
C ASP A 64 14.81 -13.02 3.73
N ASN A 65 14.39 -12.69 4.96
CA ASN A 65 15.19 -12.08 6.02
C ASN A 65 15.56 -10.59 5.87
N GLU A 66 15.16 -9.94 4.79
CA GLU A 66 15.30 -8.50 4.62
C GLU A 66 14.04 -7.74 5.02
N GLU A 67 14.21 -6.54 5.56
CA GLU A 67 13.09 -5.62 5.78
C GLU A 67 12.82 -4.81 4.52
N LYS A 68 11.57 -4.85 4.05
CA LYS A 68 11.06 -4.00 2.96
C LYS A 68 10.05 -3.00 3.51
N LYS A 69 10.11 -1.78 2.99
CA LYS A 69 9.18 -0.70 3.31
C LYS A 69 8.35 -0.40 2.07
N LEU A 70 7.04 -0.30 2.24
CA LEU A 70 6.11 0.05 1.17
C LEU A 70 5.20 1.19 1.60
N TYR A 71 4.96 2.10 0.67
CA TYR A 71 4.01 3.20 0.78
C TYR A 71 2.93 3.03 -0.29
N PHE A 72 1.68 2.96 0.15
CA PHE A 72 0.49 2.97 -0.71
C PHE A 72 -0.20 4.31 -0.55
N GLU A 73 -0.51 5.02 -1.64
CA GLU A 73 -1.37 6.20 -1.59
C GLU A 73 -2.83 5.75 -1.70
N ILE A 74 -3.59 6.00 -0.64
CA ILE A 74 -4.96 5.50 -0.46
C ILE A 74 -6.00 6.62 -0.37
N THR A 75 -5.57 7.87 -0.66
CA THR A 75 -6.40 9.08 -0.61
C THR A 75 -7.75 8.89 -1.30
N ASN A 76 -7.78 8.13 -2.40
CA ASN A 76 -8.99 7.93 -3.20
C ASN A 76 -10.06 7.11 -2.47
N PHE A 77 -9.70 6.10 -1.67
CA PHE A 77 -10.67 5.20 -1.05
C PHE A 77 -10.77 5.30 0.47
N PHE A 78 -9.85 6.01 1.13
CA PHE A 78 -9.84 6.11 2.58
C PHE A 78 -11.18 6.61 3.15
N GLY A 79 -11.79 5.79 4.02
CA GLY A 79 -13.06 6.10 4.67
C GLY A 79 -14.32 5.95 3.79
N LYS A 80 -14.19 5.43 2.56
CA LYS A 80 -15.32 5.08 1.70
C LYS A 80 -15.80 3.65 1.97
N PHE A 81 -17.11 3.46 2.12
CA PHE A 81 -17.76 2.17 2.39
C PHE A 81 -18.89 1.91 1.40
#